data_AF-A0A3D5NJX6-F1
#
_entry.id   AF-A0A3D5NJX6-F1
#
_cell.length_a   1.000
_cell.length_b   1.000
_cell.length_c   1.000
_cell.angle_alpha   90.00
_cell.angle_beta   90.00
_cell.angle_gamma   90.00
#
_symmetry.space_group_name_H-M   'P 1'
#
loop_
_entity.id
_entity.type
_entity.pdbx_description
1 polymer ?
#
loop_
_entity_poly.entity_id
_entity_poly.type
_entity_poly.pdbx_seq_one_letter_code
_entity_poly.pdbx_strand_id
1 'polypeptide(L)'
;MSQPPLGLSQDLTRRILFLLGALIVFRLGTHITIPFISPLALASLVQDNQGTILDMFNMFSGGALERLSIFTLGIMPYISASIIIQLMTSVVPKLEQLKKEGETGKRKITQYTRLGTVVLAVFQSYGISIALQSQSAGGVALVTQGGFTFSLVTVITLTTGTLFLMWLGEQITEKGIGNGISMIIFAGIVSGLPSALGSTMSLVSTGELAAIFVVILLAMTLLVTAFVVFMERGQRRITVNYAKRQQGRKMVGGQSSYLPLKINMAGGVSPTFSSSIIFFPPTLGGWVFQ
;
A
#
# COMPACT_ATOMS: atom_id res chain seq x y z
N MET A 1 -11.45 -32.22 -21.59
CA MET A 1 -11.05 -31.38 -20.44
C MET A 1 -9.66 -30.85 -20.71
N SER A 2 -9.56 -29.75 -21.44
CA SER A 2 -8.29 -29.14 -21.83
C SER A 2 -7.65 -28.44 -20.62
N GLN A 3 -6.55 -28.99 -20.14
CA GLN A 3 -5.70 -28.30 -19.17
C GLN A 3 -5.23 -26.97 -19.79
N PRO A 4 -5.48 -25.81 -19.15
CA PRO A 4 -4.98 -24.54 -19.66
C PRO A 4 -3.44 -24.52 -19.62
N PRO A 5 -2.79 -23.76 -20.50
CA PRO A 5 -1.34 -23.87 -20.80
C PRO A 5 -0.40 -23.53 -19.63
N LEU A 6 -0.93 -23.05 -18.50
CA LEU A 6 -0.16 -22.67 -17.30
C LEU A 6 -0.33 -23.64 -16.11
N GLY A 7 -1.09 -24.74 -16.24
CA GLY A 7 -1.36 -25.65 -15.10
C GLY A 7 -2.20 -25.04 -13.97
N LEU A 8 -2.73 -23.83 -14.17
CA LEU A 8 -3.58 -23.09 -13.22
C LEU A 8 -5.05 -23.41 -13.46
N SER A 9 -5.86 -23.49 -12.40
CA SER A 9 -7.31 -23.66 -12.56
C SER A 9 -7.93 -22.46 -13.31
N GLN A 10 -8.99 -22.69 -14.09
CA GLN A 10 -9.66 -21.61 -14.84
C GLN A 10 -10.14 -20.47 -13.93
N ASP A 11 -10.52 -20.77 -12.68
CA ASP A 11 -10.88 -19.78 -11.67
C ASP A 11 -9.69 -18.88 -11.30
N LEU A 12 -8.52 -19.49 -11.06
CA LEU A 12 -7.31 -18.75 -10.68
C LEU A 12 -6.84 -17.82 -11.80
N THR A 13 -6.87 -18.28 -13.05
CA THR A 13 -6.53 -17.44 -14.21
C THR A 13 -7.47 -16.23 -14.33
N ARG A 14 -8.78 -16.38 -14.10
CA ARG A 14 -9.72 -15.25 -14.09
C ARG A 14 -9.41 -14.25 -12.99
N ARG A 15 -9.07 -14.72 -11.79
CA ARG A 15 -8.68 -13.86 -10.66
C ARG A 15 -7.38 -13.10 -10.94
N ILE A 16 -6.38 -13.75 -11.56
CA ILE A 16 -5.13 -13.11 -11.99
C ILE A 16 -5.41 -12.03 -13.04
N LEU A 17 -6.21 -12.34 -14.06
CA LEU A 17 -6.56 -11.38 -15.11
C LEU A 17 -7.31 -10.18 -14.55
N PHE A 18 -8.23 -10.41 -13.61
CA PHE A 18 -8.92 -9.32 -12.92
C PHE A 18 -7.95 -8.44 -12.14
N LEU A 19 -7.01 -9.04 -11.40
CA LEU A 19 -5.98 -8.32 -10.65
C LEU A 19 -5.08 -7.50 -11.59
N LEU A 20 -4.58 -8.10 -12.67
CA LEU A 20 -3.75 -7.39 -13.65
C LEU A 20 -4.52 -6.23 -14.32
N GLY A 21 -5.78 -6.45 -14.70
CA GLY A 21 -6.63 -5.39 -15.25
C GLY A 21 -6.84 -4.25 -14.27
N ALA A 22 -7.10 -4.55 -13.00
CA ALA A 22 -7.24 -3.55 -11.95
C ALA A 22 -5.94 -2.74 -11.74
N LEU A 23 -4.77 -3.41 -11.75
CA LEU A 23 -3.47 -2.74 -11.63
C LEU A 23 -3.15 -1.85 -12.84
N ILE A 24 -3.57 -2.23 -14.05
CA ILE A 24 -3.46 -1.38 -15.24
C ILE A 24 -4.32 -0.13 -15.08
N VAL A 25 -5.57 -0.26 -14.63
CA VAL A 25 -6.46 0.89 -14.38
C VAL A 25 -5.88 1.82 -13.30
N PHE A 26 -5.35 1.24 -12.21
CA PHE A 26 -4.60 1.99 -11.21
C PHE A 26 -3.46 2.79 -11.85
N ARG A 27 -2.65 2.14 -12.70
CA ARG A 27 -1.52 2.80 -13.35
C ARG A 27 -1.96 3.89 -14.31
N LEU A 28 -3.00 3.68 -15.11
CA LEU A 28 -3.53 4.71 -16.01
C LEU A 28 -3.99 5.95 -15.24
N GLY A 29 -4.62 5.76 -14.08
CA GLY A 29 -5.04 6.89 -13.25
C GLY A 29 -3.88 7.66 -12.62
N THR A 30 -2.70 7.07 -12.38
CA THR A 30 -1.53 7.84 -11.92
C THR A 30 -0.94 8.77 -12.98
N HIS A 31 -1.38 8.65 -14.24
CA HIS A 31 -1.02 9.57 -15.32
C HIS A 31 -2.04 10.71 -15.53
N ILE A 32 -3.21 10.65 -14.87
CA ILE A 32 -4.22 11.71 -14.96
C ILE A 32 -3.89 12.78 -13.93
N THR A 33 -3.42 13.94 -14.38
CA THR A 33 -3.05 15.07 -13.52
C THR A 33 -4.27 15.83 -13.00
N ILE A 34 -4.14 16.42 -11.81
CA ILE A 34 -5.16 17.32 -11.26
C ILE A 34 -5.21 18.58 -12.14
N PRO A 35 -6.40 19.11 -12.45
CA PRO A 35 -6.53 20.35 -13.22
C PRO A 35 -5.87 21.54 -12.50
N PHE A 36 -5.52 22.57 -13.28
CA PHE A 36 -4.90 23.83 -12.82
C PHE A 36 -3.45 23.75 -12.31
N ILE A 37 -2.74 22.65 -12.58
CA ILE A 37 -1.32 22.49 -12.22
C ILE A 37 -0.43 22.73 -13.43
N SER A 38 0.62 23.54 -13.26
CA SER A 38 1.65 23.72 -14.30
C SER A 38 2.65 22.56 -14.28
N PRO A 39 2.80 21.80 -15.38
CA PRO A 39 3.74 20.69 -15.44
C PRO A 39 5.20 21.14 -15.36
N LEU A 40 5.49 22.38 -15.77
CA LEU A 40 6.83 22.94 -15.78
C LEU A 40 7.28 23.35 -14.37
N ALA A 41 6.37 23.92 -13.57
CA ALA A 41 6.63 24.22 -12.15
C ALA A 41 6.66 22.96 -11.27
N LEU A 42 5.92 21.91 -11.67
CA LEU A 42 5.96 20.62 -10.99
C LEU A 42 7.30 19.90 -11.19
N ALA A 43 7.85 19.92 -12.41
CA ALA A 43 9.14 19.31 -12.70
C ALA A 43 10.28 19.93 -11.88
N SER A 44 10.28 21.26 -11.70
CA SER A 44 11.25 21.94 -10.83
C SER A 44 11.06 21.62 -9.35
N LEU A 45 9.82 21.60 -8.84
CA LEU A 45 9.56 21.18 -7.44
C LEU A 45 10.02 19.76 -7.13
N VAL A 46 9.79 18.84 -8.06
CA VAL A 46 10.21 17.45 -7.90
C VAL A 46 11.73 17.38 -7.87
N GLN A 47 12.41 18.13 -8.75
CA GLN A 47 13.87 18.16 -8.81
C GLN A 47 14.49 18.76 -7.53
N ASP A 48 13.90 19.82 -7.00
CA ASP A 48 14.37 20.50 -5.78
C ASP A 48 14.16 19.64 -4.51
N ASN A 49 13.17 18.74 -4.53
CA ASN A 49 12.81 17.88 -3.40
C ASN A 49 13.32 16.44 -3.52
N GLN A 50 14.21 16.13 -4.47
CA GLN A 50 14.81 14.79 -4.60
C GLN A 50 15.57 14.40 -3.32
N GLY A 51 15.32 13.19 -2.83
CA GLY A 51 15.92 12.64 -1.60
C GLY A 51 15.25 13.07 -0.29
N THR A 52 14.19 13.87 -0.34
CA THR A 52 13.41 14.23 0.85
C THR A 52 12.37 13.17 1.21
N ILE A 53 11.68 13.36 2.33
CA ILE A 53 10.61 12.45 2.78
C ILE A 53 9.49 12.32 1.74
N LEU A 54 9.33 13.30 0.84
CA LEU A 54 8.39 13.28 -0.29
C LEU A 54 8.67 12.13 -1.26
N ASP A 55 9.93 11.74 -1.48
CA ASP A 55 10.28 10.59 -2.32
C ASP A 55 9.82 9.26 -1.72
N MET A 56 9.88 9.15 -0.39
CA MET A 56 9.34 7.98 0.30
C MET A 56 7.81 7.91 0.10
N PHE A 57 7.09 9.03 0.20
CA PHE A 57 5.66 9.09 -0.14
C PHE A 57 5.40 8.73 -1.60
N ASN A 58 6.23 9.21 -2.52
CA ASN A 58 6.10 8.95 -3.95
C ASN A 58 6.20 7.45 -4.25
N MET A 59 7.10 6.73 -3.59
CA MET A 59 7.28 5.28 -3.71
C MET A 59 6.00 4.49 -3.36
N PHE A 60 5.29 4.88 -2.29
CA PHE A 60 4.02 4.24 -1.91
C PHE A 60 2.85 4.63 -2.81
N SER A 61 2.89 5.84 -3.39
CA SER A 61 1.87 6.34 -4.32
C SER A 61 2.06 5.84 -5.76
N GLY A 62 3.19 5.19 -6.06
CA GLY A 62 3.53 4.70 -7.40
C GLY A 62 3.84 5.82 -8.39
N GLY A 63 4.45 6.92 -7.97
CA GLY A 63 4.73 8.07 -8.85
C GLY A 63 3.57 9.06 -8.98
N ALA A 64 2.49 8.86 -8.22
CA ALA A 64 1.29 9.69 -8.29
C ALA A 64 1.49 11.08 -7.69
N LEU A 65 2.37 11.22 -6.69
CA LEU A 65 2.73 12.49 -6.06
C LEU A 65 3.65 13.33 -6.94
N GLU A 66 4.67 12.71 -7.54
CA GLU A 66 5.59 13.35 -8.50
C GLU A 66 4.86 13.97 -9.70
N ARG A 67 3.74 13.38 -10.09
CA ARG A 67 2.92 13.84 -11.22
C ARG A 67 1.69 14.63 -10.80
N LEU A 68 1.47 14.84 -9.50
CA LEU A 68 0.25 15.40 -8.91
C LEU A 68 -1.02 14.86 -9.59
N SER A 69 -1.13 13.54 -9.61
CA SER A 69 -2.24 12.83 -10.23
C SER A 69 -3.49 12.81 -9.36
N ILE A 70 -4.62 12.35 -9.91
CA ILE A 70 -5.86 12.11 -9.15
C ILE A 70 -5.66 11.13 -7.98
N PHE A 71 -4.58 10.34 -8.00
CA PHE A 71 -4.20 9.38 -6.96
C PHE A 71 -3.07 9.87 -6.06
N THR A 72 -2.83 11.18 -5.97
CA THR A 72 -1.75 11.76 -5.14
C THR A 72 -1.78 11.27 -3.69
N LEU A 73 -2.97 11.19 -3.07
CA LEU A 73 -3.13 10.63 -1.72
C LEU A 73 -2.98 9.10 -1.67
N GLY A 74 -3.10 8.43 -2.81
CA GLY A 74 -3.10 6.98 -2.93
C GLY A 74 -4.16 6.33 -2.04
N ILE A 75 -3.79 5.20 -1.45
CA ILE A 75 -4.59 4.44 -0.48
C ILE A 75 -4.28 4.85 0.97
N MET A 76 -3.42 5.85 1.19
CA MET A 76 -2.96 6.25 2.54
C MET A 76 -4.10 6.68 3.48
N PRO A 77 -5.10 7.49 3.06
CA PRO A 77 -6.22 7.85 3.95
C PRO A 77 -6.96 6.62 4.48
N TYR A 78 -7.07 5.57 3.65
CA TYR A 78 -7.69 4.31 4.06
C TYR A 78 -6.82 3.56 5.06
N ILE A 79 -5.50 3.50 4.81
CA ILE A 79 -4.58 2.86 5.75
C ILE A 79 -4.67 3.57 7.10
N SER A 80 -4.53 4.90 7.13
CA SER A 80 -4.65 5.70 8.36
C SER A 80 -5.98 5.46 9.09
N ALA A 81 -7.12 5.45 8.37
CA ALA A 81 -8.42 5.14 8.97
C ALA A 81 -8.44 3.73 9.57
N SER A 82 -7.89 2.73 8.86
CA SER A 82 -7.85 1.35 9.33
C SER A 82 -6.99 1.19 10.59
N ILE A 83 -5.90 1.94 10.69
CA ILE A 83 -5.02 1.99 11.87
C ILE A 83 -5.75 2.61 13.04
N ILE A 84 -6.39 3.77 12.84
CA ILE A 84 -7.16 4.46 13.88
C ILE A 84 -8.23 3.52 14.44
N ILE A 85 -9.01 2.87 13.57
CA ILE A 85 -10.06 1.95 14.01
C ILE A 85 -9.47 0.71 14.70
N GLN A 86 -8.33 0.17 14.24
CA GLN A 86 -7.66 -0.95 14.91
C GLN A 86 -7.16 -0.58 16.31
N LEU A 87 -6.55 0.59 16.47
CA LEU A 87 -6.09 1.11 17.77
C LEU A 87 -7.27 1.43 18.69
N MET A 88 -8.32 2.05 18.15
CA MET A 88 -9.56 2.30 18.89
C MET A 88 -10.22 0.99 19.34
N THR A 89 -10.11 -0.09 18.55
CA THR A 89 -10.66 -1.39 18.94
C THR A 89 -9.94 -2.00 20.14
N SER A 90 -8.65 -1.70 20.35
CA SER A 90 -7.92 -2.12 21.55
C SER A 90 -8.16 -1.25 22.78
N VAL A 91 -8.60 -0.01 22.59
CA VAL A 91 -8.81 0.96 23.69
C VAL A 91 -10.29 1.01 24.11
N VAL A 92 -11.22 0.88 23.16
CA VAL A 92 -12.66 1.04 23.38
C VAL A 92 -13.32 -0.34 23.49
N PRO A 93 -13.83 -0.74 24.67
CA PRO A 93 -14.37 -2.08 24.88
C PRO A 93 -15.62 -2.38 24.03
N LYS A 94 -16.40 -1.36 23.66
CA LYS A 94 -17.54 -1.53 22.73
C LYS A 94 -17.10 -1.99 21.33
N LEU A 95 -15.98 -1.46 20.83
CA LEU A 95 -15.43 -1.87 19.53
C LEU A 95 -14.78 -3.25 19.64
N GLU A 96 -14.15 -3.57 20.77
CA GLU A 96 -13.62 -4.90 21.03
C GLU A 96 -14.72 -5.97 21.05
N GLN A 97 -15.86 -5.68 21.68
CA GLN A 97 -17.05 -6.53 21.66
C GLN A 97 -17.55 -6.73 20.22
N LEU A 98 -17.64 -5.64 19.44
CA LEU A 98 -17.99 -5.71 18.03
C LEU A 98 -17.04 -6.63 17.26
N LYS A 99 -15.73 -6.57 17.52
CA LYS A 99 -14.75 -7.48 16.89
C LYS A 99 -14.98 -8.96 17.25
N LYS A 100 -15.53 -9.23 18.45
CA LYS A 100 -15.87 -10.58 18.95
C LYS A 100 -17.20 -11.12 18.39
N GLU A 101 -18.07 -10.27 17.82
CA GLU A 101 -19.35 -10.67 17.17
C GLU A 101 -19.16 -11.44 15.83
N GLY A 102 -17.92 -11.74 15.43
CA GLY A 102 -17.63 -12.53 14.23
C GLY A 102 -17.74 -11.72 12.94
N GLU A 103 -18.41 -12.26 11.92
CA GLU A 103 -18.44 -11.66 10.58
C GLU A 103 -19.25 -10.36 10.52
N THR A 104 -20.40 -10.31 11.20
CA THR A 104 -21.26 -9.12 11.28
C THR A 104 -20.52 -7.93 11.91
N GLY A 105 -19.77 -8.21 12.98
CA GLY A 105 -18.94 -7.22 13.67
C GLY A 105 -17.80 -6.70 12.80
N LYS A 106 -17.09 -7.61 12.11
CA LYS A 106 -16.04 -7.22 11.14
C LYS A 106 -16.59 -6.32 10.04
N ARG A 107 -17.78 -6.60 9.49
CA ARG A 107 -18.42 -5.76 8.48
C ARG A 107 -18.71 -4.34 8.99
N LYS A 108 -19.20 -4.20 10.23
CA LYS A 108 -19.41 -2.88 10.85
C LYS A 108 -18.10 -2.12 11.09
N ILE A 109 -17.05 -2.81 11.53
CA ILE A 109 -15.71 -2.22 11.68
C ILE A 109 -15.22 -1.69 10.32
N THR A 110 -15.36 -2.47 9.25
CA THR A 110 -15.03 -2.03 7.90
C THR A 110 -15.84 -0.81 7.46
N GLN A 111 -17.14 -0.74 7.79
CA GLN A 111 -17.96 0.44 7.50
C GLN A 111 -17.43 1.69 8.21
N TYR A 112 -17.03 1.59 9.50
CA TYR A 112 -16.41 2.70 10.21
C TYR A 112 -15.07 3.11 9.59
N THR A 113 -14.26 2.15 9.16
CA THR A 113 -13.01 2.43 8.43
C THR A 113 -13.28 3.17 7.12
N ARG A 114 -14.29 2.76 6.34
CA ARG A 114 -14.68 3.45 5.10
C ARG A 114 -15.14 4.88 5.38
N LEU A 115 -15.97 5.08 6.40
CA LEU A 115 -16.43 6.42 6.79
C LEU A 115 -15.25 7.30 7.24
N GLY A 116 -14.36 6.77 8.07
CA GLY A 116 -13.13 7.45 8.49
C GLY A 116 -12.23 7.80 7.31
N THR A 117 -12.15 6.92 6.30
CA THR A 117 -11.39 7.17 5.07
C THR A 117 -11.90 8.37 4.32
N VAL A 118 -13.23 8.52 4.17
CA VAL A 118 -13.83 9.68 3.49
C VAL A 118 -13.46 10.97 4.23
N VAL A 119 -13.65 11.00 5.55
CA VAL A 119 -13.37 12.19 6.37
C VAL A 119 -11.90 12.57 6.30
N LEU A 120 -11.00 11.59 6.45
CA LEU A 120 -9.57 11.83 6.34
C LEU A 120 -9.17 12.26 4.93
N ALA A 121 -9.71 11.65 3.89
CA ALA A 121 -9.39 12.02 2.51
C ALA A 121 -9.79 13.46 2.20
N VAL A 122 -10.94 13.93 2.71
CA VAL A 122 -11.38 15.33 2.57
C VAL A 122 -10.46 16.28 3.33
N PHE A 123 -10.11 15.95 4.57
CA PHE A 123 -9.23 16.80 5.37
C PHE A 123 -7.81 16.89 4.79
N GLN A 124 -7.26 15.74 4.38
CA GLN A 124 -5.93 15.67 3.76
C GLN A 124 -5.90 16.33 2.37
N SER A 125 -6.95 16.17 1.56
CA SER A 125 -7.02 16.83 0.25
C SER A 125 -7.15 18.35 0.37
N TYR A 126 -7.86 18.84 1.38
CA TYR A 126 -7.94 20.26 1.68
C TYR A 126 -6.59 20.84 2.14
N GLY A 127 -5.89 20.14 3.04
CA GLY A 127 -4.54 20.52 3.47
C GLY A 127 -3.55 20.58 2.30
N ILE A 128 -3.57 19.58 1.42
CA ILE A 128 -2.75 19.57 0.20
C ILE A 128 -3.14 20.72 -0.73
N SER A 129 -4.43 21.02 -0.90
CA SER A 129 -4.84 22.13 -1.76
C SER A 129 -4.31 23.49 -1.30
N ILE A 130 -4.28 23.75 0.01
CA ILE A 130 -3.70 24.98 0.56
C ILE A 130 -2.19 24.98 0.35
N ALA A 131 -1.51 23.87 0.69
CA ALA A 131 -0.07 23.75 0.54
C ALA A 131 0.41 23.89 -0.91
N LEU A 132 -0.36 23.40 -1.89
CA LEU A 132 -0.06 23.55 -3.32
C LEU A 132 -0.28 24.99 -3.80
N GLN A 133 -1.22 25.73 -3.21
CA GLN A 133 -1.44 27.14 -3.53
C GLN A 133 -0.37 28.07 -2.95
N SER A 134 0.19 27.73 -1.78
CA SER A 134 1.27 28.49 -1.16
C SER A 134 2.64 28.16 -1.75
N GLN A 135 2.78 27.07 -2.52
CA GLN A 135 4.04 26.71 -3.18
C GLN A 135 4.22 27.40 -4.53
N SER A 136 5.38 28.04 -4.67
CA SER A 136 5.91 28.56 -5.93
C SER A 136 7.26 27.93 -6.20
N ALA A 137 7.52 27.51 -7.44
CA ALA A 137 8.81 26.94 -7.82
C ALA A 137 9.28 27.48 -9.16
N GLY A 138 10.57 27.79 -9.24
CA GLY A 138 11.16 28.40 -10.43
C GLY A 138 10.55 29.75 -10.81
N GLY A 139 9.97 30.50 -9.86
CA GLY A 139 9.34 31.80 -10.10
C GLY A 139 7.95 31.75 -10.75
N VAL A 140 7.37 30.56 -10.92
CA VAL A 140 6.01 30.35 -11.44
C VAL A 140 5.14 29.75 -10.33
N ALA A 141 3.92 30.27 -10.18
CA ALA A 141 2.94 29.67 -9.27
C ALA A 141 2.62 28.25 -9.75
N LEU A 142 2.67 27.27 -8.85
CA LEU A 142 2.37 25.88 -9.17
C LEU A 142 0.92 25.73 -9.67
N VAL A 143 0.03 26.57 -9.16
CA VAL A 143 -1.38 26.64 -9.50
C VAL A 143 -1.63 27.81 -10.46
N THR A 144 -2.14 27.51 -11.66
CA THR A 144 -2.38 28.52 -12.71
C THR A 144 -3.62 29.38 -12.46
N GLN A 145 -4.60 28.86 -11.72
CA GLN A 145 -5.77 29.60 -11.24
C GLN A 145 -6.01 29.27 -9.76
N GLY A 146 -5.44 30.08 -8.86
CA GLY A 146 -5.64 29.92 -7.42
C GLY A 146 -7.03 30.32 -6.94
N GLY A 147 -7.35 30.03 -5.67
CA GLY A 147 -8.59 30.45 -5.01
C GLY A 147 -9.55 29.30 -4.69
N PHE A 148 -10.75 29.66 -4.24
CA PHE A 148 -11.75 28.72 -3.73
C PHE A 148 -12.13 27.63 -4.74
N THR A 149 -12.19 27.97 -6.03
CA THR A 149 -12.49 27.04 -7.12
C THR A 149 -11.44 25.94 -7.22
N PHE A 150 -10.15 26.28 -7.14
CA PHE A 150 -9.08 25.28 -7.13
C PHE A 150 -9.21 24.36 -5.92
N SER A 151 -9.40 24.92 -4.72
CA SER A 151 -9.58 24.10 -3.52
C SER A 151 -10.74 23.13 -3.60
N LEU A 152 -11.88 23.57 -4.09
CA LEU A 152 -13.05 22.72 -4.23
C LEU A 152 -12.80 21.61 -5.26
N VAL A 153 -12.24 21.94 -6.42
CA VAL A 153 -11.93 20.95 -7.47
C VAL A 153 -10.89 19.95 -6.99
N THR A 154 -9.77 20.41 -6.40
CA THR A 154 -8.71 19.54 -5.88
C THR A 154 -9.23 18.62 -4.79
N VAL A 155 -10.03 19.12 -3.85
CA VAL A 155 -10.65 18.30 -2.80
C VAL A 155 -11.51 17.20 -3.41
N ILE A 156 -12.42 17.55 -4.32
CA ILE A 156 -13.31 16.57 -4.97
C ILE A 156 -12.50 15.55 -5.77
N THR A 157 -11.53 15.99 -6.57
CA THR A 157 -10.71 15.11 -7.42
C THR A 157 -9.89 14.13 -6.58
N LEU A 158 -9.18 14.61 -5.57
CA LEU A 158 -8.35 13.77 -4.71
C LEU A 158 -9.19 12.81 -3.85
N THR A 159 -10.28 13.30 -3.26
CA THR A 159 -11.18 12.45 -2.47
C THR A 159 -11.83 11.38 -3.35
N THR A 160 -12.30 11.73 -4.55
CA THR A 160 -12.87 10.76 -5.50
C THR A 160 -11.82 9.73 -5.93
N GLY A 161 -10.59 10.17 -6.20
CA GLY A 161 -9.47 9.29 -6.53
C GLY A 161 -9.18 8.28 -5.43
N THR A 162 -9.06 8.71 -4.18
CA THR A 162 -8.85 7.80 -3.04
C THR A 162 -10.02 6.84 -2.83
N LEU A 163 -11.28 7.30 -2.96
CA LEU A 163 -12.45 6.43 -2.82
C LEU A 163 -12.52 5.38 -3.94
N PHE A 164 -12.14 5.77 -5.16
CA PHE A 164 -12.00 4.83 -6.26
C PHE A 164 -10.92 3.77 -5.96
N LEU A 165 -9.76 4.15 -5.43
CA LEU A 165 -8.71 3.20 -5.06
C LEU A 165 -9.13 2.27 -3.91
N MET A 166 -9.85 2.79 -2.92
CA MET A 166 -10.42 1.97 -1.86
C MET A 166 -11.38 0.92 -2.44
N TRP A 167 -12.32 1.35 -3.28
CA TRP A 167 -13.24 0.46 -3.96
C TRP A 167 -12.51 -0.58 -4.83
N LEU A 168 -11.50 -0.16 -5.59
CA LEU A 168 -10.69 -1.04 -6.43
C LEU A 168 -9.97 -2.09 -5.58
N GLY A 169 -9.39 -1.69 -4.45
CA GLY A 169 -8.72 -2.59 -3.50
C GLY A 169 -9.69 -3.63 -2.90
N GLU A 170 -10.91 -3.23 -2.59
CA GLU A 170 -11.94 -4.16 -2.12
C GLU A 170 -12.36 -5.15 -3.23
N GLN A 171 -12.54 -4.67 -4.46
CA GLN A 171 -12.84 -5.53 -5.60
C GLN A 171 -11.71 -6.53 -5.89
N ILE A 172 -10.45 -6.12 -5.77
CA ILE A 172 -9.30 -7.04 -5.89
C ILE A 172 -9.33 -8.09 -4.76
N THR A 173 -9.76 -7.72 -3.55
CA THR A 173 -9.86 -8.67 -2.44
C THR A 173 -10.96 -9.71 -2.66
N GLU A 174 -12.11 -9.30 -3.23
CA GLU A 174 -13.24 -10.21 -3.48
C GLU A 174 -13.02 -11.10 -4.72
N LYS A 175 -12.60 -10.51 -5.84
CA LYS A 175 -12.54 -11.15 -7.16
C LYS A 175 -11.12 -11.50 -7.61
N GLY A 176 -10.11 -10.96 -6.95
CA GLY A 176 -8.71 -11.19 -7.26
C GLY A 176 -8.07 -12.22 -6.34
N ILE A 177 -6.79 -11.98 -6.04
CA ILE A 177 -5.94 -12.85 -5.21
C ILE A 177 -5.31 -11.99 -4.11
N GLY A 178 -5.35 -12.51 -2.89
CA GLY A 178 -4.73 -11.87 -1.72
C GLY A 178 -5.52 -10.67 -1.21
N ASN A 179 -4.83 -9.78 -0.50
CA ASN A 179 -5.41 -8.53 0.00
C ASN A 179 -5.20 -7.43 -1.06
N GLY A 180 -6.28 -6.89 -1.60
CA GLY A 180 -6.21 -5.94 -2.70
C GLY A 180 -5.52 -4.63 -2.36
N ILE A 181 -5.64 -4.14 -1.12
CA ILE A 181 -4.92 -2.94 -0.67
C ILE A 181 -3.40 -3.20 -0.66
N SER A 182 -2.97 -4.36 -0.14
CA SER A 182 -1.56 -4.76 -0.18
C SER A 182 -1.05 -4.89 -1.61
N MET A 183 -1.88 -5.41 -2.53
CA MET A 183 -1.52 -5.55 -3.94
C MET A 183 -1.39 -4.20 -4.67
N ILE A 184 -2.24 -3.22 -4.36
CA ILE A 184 -2.11 -1.85 -4.90
C ILE A 184 -0.79 -1.21 -4.45
N ILE A 185 -0.47 -1.32 -3.16
CA ILE A 185 0.79 -0.77 -2.61
C ILE A 185 2.00 -1.46 -3.23
N PHE A 186 1.97 -2.80 -3.28
CA PHE A 186 3.03 -3.59 -3.91
C PHE A 186 3.25 -3.18 -5.37
N ALA A 187 2.17 -3.04 -6.15
CA ALA A 187 2.25 -2.59 -7.53
C ALA A 187 2.81 -1.16 -7.65
N GLY A 188 2.43 -0.25 -6.73
CA GLY A 188 2.99 1.10 -6.63
C GLY A 188 4.51 1.09 -6.46
N ILE A 189 5.00 0.38 -5.44
CA ILE A 189 6.44 0.29 -5.14
C ILE A 189 7.20 -0.35 -6.30
N VAL A 190 6.71 -1.48 -6.82
CA VAL A 190 7.38 -2.20 -7.92
C VAL A 190 7.41 -1.38 -9.20
N SER A 191 6.41 -0.52 -9.44
CA SER A 191 6.39 0.35 -10.62
C SER A 191 7.48 1.43 -10.64
N GLY A 192 8.07 1.76 -9.48
CA GLY A 192 9.19 2.70 -9.37
C GLY A 192 10.57 2.04 -9.49
N LEU A 193 10.66 0.71 -9.41
CA LEU A 193 11.94 0.00 -9.53
C LEU A 193 12.61 0.18 -10.90
N PRO A 194 11.90 0.13 -12.05
CA PRO A 194 12.53 0.29 -13.36
C PRO A 194 13.20 1.66 -13.54
N SER A 195 12.56 2.75 -13.10
CA SER A 195 13.15 4.09 -13.17
C SER A 195 14.34 4.22 -12.24
N ALA A 196 14.27 3.70 -11.01
CA ALA A 196 15.38 3.70 -10.07
C ALA A 196 16.60 2.95 -10.60
N LEU A 197 16.39 1.79 -11.24
CA LEU A 197 17.45 1.03 -11.90
C LEU A 197 18.05 1.81 -13.08
N GLY A 198 17.21 2.44 -13.91
CA GLY A 198 17.67 3.29 -15.02
C GLY A 198 18.53 4.47 -14.56
N SER A 199 18.08 5.19 -13.53
CA SER A 199 18.85 6.28 -12.92
C SER A 199 20.18 5.77 -12.37
N THR A 200 20.15 4.67 -11.60
CA THR A 200 21.38 4.07 -11.04
C THR A 200 22.37 3.67 -12.13
N MET A 201 21.90 3.08 -13.24
CA MET A 201 22.75 2.74 -14.37
C MET A 201 23.35 3.99 -15.05
N SER A 202 22.57 5.06 -15.16
CA SER A 202 23.07 6.34 -15.67
C SER A 202 24.19 6.90 -14.79
N LEU A 203 24.03 6.91 -13.45
CA LEU A 203 25.07 7.37 -12.52
C LEU A 203 26.36 6.53 -12.58
N VAL A 204 26.25 5.23 -12.87
CA VAL A 204 27.42 4.38 -13.11
C VAL A 204 28.10 4.75 -14.43
N SER A 205 27.33 5.02 -15.49
CA SER A 205 27.88 5.42 -16.79
C SER A 205 28.55 6.79 -16.80
N THR A 206 28.08 7.73 -15.97
CA THR A 206 28.69 9.06 -15.79
C THR A 206 29.90 9.04 -14.87
N GLY A 207 30.17 7.91 -14.20
CA GLY A 207 31.29 7.73 -13.28
C GLY A 207 31.07 8.33 -11.88
N GLU A 208 29.88 8.84 -11.59
CA GLU A 208 29.50 9.37 -10.27
C GLU A 208 29.36 8.25 -9.23
N LEU A 209 28.94 7.06 -9.67
CA LEU A 209 28.84 5.86 -8.84
C LEU A 209 29.82 4.77 -9.28
N ALA A 210 30.60 4.25 -8.33
CA ALA A 210 31.46 3.11 -8.58
C ALA A 210 30.62 1.86 -8.89
N ALA A 211 30.89 1.19 -10.01
CA ALA A 211 30.17 -0.04 -10.40
C ALA A 211 30.23 -1.13 -9.32
N ILE A 212 31.31 -1.18 -8.54
CA ILE A 212 31.47 -2.13 -7.44
C ILE A 212 30.44 -1.90 -6.32
N PHE A 213 30.06 -0.65 -6.06
CA PHE A 213 29.05 -0.31 -5.06
C PHE A 213 27.67 -0.84 -5.46
N VAL A 214 27.31 -0.72 -6.74
CA VAL A 214 26.03 -1.23 -7.26
C VAL A 214 25.96 -2.76 -7.18
N VAL A 215 27.06 -3.45 -7.49
CA VAL A 215 27.13 -4.92 -7.35
C VAL A 215 26.97 -5.34 -5.88
N ILE A 216 27.63 -4.64 -4.95
CA ILE A 216 27.50 -4.90 -3.51
C ILE A 216 26.05 -4.66 -3.04
N LEU A 217 25.41 -3.57 -3.50
CA LEU A 217 24.02 -3.25 -3.17
C LEU A 217 23.06 -4.34 -3.66
N LEU A 218 23.25 -4.83 -4.89
CA LEU A 218 22.46 -5.92 -5.46
C LEU A 218 22.66 -7.23 -4.67
N ALA A 219 23.92 -7.57 -4.34
CA ALA A 219 24.23 -8.73 -3.52
C ALA A 219 23.60 -8.65 -2.12
N MET A 220 23.65 -7.48 -1.48
CA MET A 220 23.00 -7.22 -0.20
C MET A 220 21.48 -7.39 -0.29
N THR A 221 20.84 -6.87 -1.34
CA THR A 221 19.39 -7.00 -1.55
C THR A 221 18.98 -8.47 -1.69
N LEU A 222 19.74 -9.27 -2.44
CA LEU A 222 19.51 -10.71 -2.57
C LEU A 222 19.73 -11.45 -1.25
N LEU A 223 20.78 -11.10 -0.51
CA LEU A 223 21.09 -11.70 0.79
C LEU A 223 19.98 -11.44 1.80
N VAL A 224 19.53 -10.19 1.93
CA VAL A 224 18.41 -9.83 2.81
C VAL A 224 17.14 -10.57 2.40
N THR A 225 16.84 -10.64 1.09
CA THR A 225 15.67 -11.38 0.60
C THR A 225 15.76 -12.87 0.94
N ALA A 226 16.92 -13.50 0.72
CA ALA A 226 17.15 -14.89 1.07
C ALA A 226 17.03 -15.14 2.57
N PHE A 227 17.54 -14.22 3.40
CA PHE A 227 17.39 -14.28 4.85
C PHE A 227 15.93 -14.17 5.30
N VAL A 228 15.15 -13.26 4.71
CA VAL A 228 13.70 -13.14 4.97
C VAL A 228 12.98 -14.43 4.59
N VAL A 229 13.26 -15.01 3.41
CA VAL A 229 12.65 -16.28 2.98
C VAL A 229 13.04 -17.44 3.92
N PHE A 230 14.30 -17.47 4.38
CA PHE A 230 14.76 -18.46 5.35
C PHE A 230 14.00 -18.34 6.68
N MET A 231 13.85 -17.12 7.19
CA MET A 231 13.09 -16.83 8.41
C MET A 231 11.59 -17.15 8.25
N GLU A 232 10.98 -16.84 7.11
CA GLU A 232 9.57 -17.16 6.84
C GLU A 232 9.30 -18.66 6.72
N ARG A 233 10.27 -19.43 6.22
CA ARG A 233 10.21 -20.91 6.19
C ARG A 233 10.47 -21.53 7.56
N GLY A 234 11.06 -20.78 8.48
CA GLY A 234 11.24 -21.15 9.87
C GLY A 234 9.89 -21.37 10.57
N GLN A 235 9.64 -22.61 10.98
CA GLN A 235 8.45 -22.97 11.74
C GLN A 235 8.84 -23.82 12.95
N ARG A 236 8.29 -23.46 14.11
CA ARG A 236 8.35 -24.27 15.32
C ARG A 236 7.28 -25.35 15.23
N ARG A 237 7.69 -26.61 15.17
CA ARG A 237 6.77 -27.76 15.14
C ARG A 237 6.48 -28.21 16.57
N ILE A 238 5.25 -28.04 17.03
CA ILE A 238 4.78 -28.56 18.33
C ILE A 238 3.99 -29.83 18.05
N THR A 239 4.42 -30.97 18.59
CA THR A 239 3.72 -32.25 18.40
C THR A 239 2.41 -32.27 19.19
N VAL A 240 1.34 -32.69 18.52
CA VAL A 240 0.01 -32.88 19.11
C VAL A 240 -0.36 -34.34 18.91
N ASN A 241 -0.54 -35.04 20.02
CA ASN A 241 -0.94 -36.43 20.02
C ASN A 241 -2.46 -36.49 20.16
N TYR A 242 -3.16 -36.89 19.09
CA TYR A 242 -4.59 -37.13 19.15
C TYR A 242 -4.86 -38.44 19.90
N ALA A 243 -5.72 -38.37 20.92
CA ALA A 243 -6.05 -39.52 21.73
C ALA A 243 -6.76 -40.60 20.90
N LYS A 244 -6.27 -41.83 21.01
CA LYS A 244 -6.84 -43.03 20.40
C LYS A 244 -8.17 -43.39 21.05
N ARG A 245 -9.14 -43.85 20.25
CA ARG A 245 -10.30 -44.58 20.76
C ARG A 245 -10.20 -46.03 20.31
N GLN A 246 -10.13 -46.94 21.27
CA GLN A 246 -10.10 -48.37 21.01
C GLN A 246 -11.54 -48.87 20.79
N GLN A 247 -11.84 -49.43 19.62
CA GLN A 247 -13.12 -50.09 19.34
C GLN A 247 -12.83 -51.58 19.09
N GLY A 248 -13.15 -52.43 20.06
CA GLY A 248 -12.85 -53.88 20.02
C GLY A 248 -11.36 -54.22 20.22
N ARG A 249 -10.87 -55.26 19.52
CA ARG A 249 -9.48 -55.77 19.59
C ARG A 249 -8.50 -55.08 18.63
N LYS A 250 -8.95 -54.19 17.75
CA LYS A 250 -8.09 -53.50 16.79
C LYS A 250 -7.81 -52.08 17.27
N MET A 251 -6.53 -51.78 17.49
CA MET A 251 -6.06 -50.42 17.77
C MET A 251 -6.00 -49.65 16.44
N VAL A 252 -7.06 -48.92 16.10
CA VAL A 252 -7.12 -48.10 14.87
C VAL A 252 -6.77 -46.65 15.21
N GLY A 253 -5.79 -46.10 14.47
CA GLY A 253 -5.56 -44.66 14.32
C GLY A 253 -4.86 -43.99 15.49
N GLY A 254 -3.62 -43.53 15.31
CA GLY A 254 -2.87 -42.72 16.28
C GLY A 254 -1.80 -41.98 15.51
N GLN A 255 -2.24 -41.02 14.70
CA GLN A 255 -1.33 -40.23 13.89
C GLN A 255 -0.86 -39.06 14.73
N SER A 256 0.43 -39.04 15.08
CA SER A 256 1.05 -37.83 15.60
C SER A 256 0.97 -36.77 14.52
N SER A 257 0.35 -35.64 14.85
CA SER A 257 0.39 -34.46 14.01
C SER A 257 1.30 -33.44 14.67
N TYR A 258 1.74 -32.44 13.92
CA TYR A 258 2.40 -31.28 14.50
C TYR A 258 1.62 -30.04 14.10
N LEU A 259 1.45 -29.13 15.05
CA LEU A 259 0.96 -27.79 14.77
C LEU A 259 2.17 -26.94 14.38
N PRO A 260 2.26 -26.46 13.13
CA PRO A 260 3.32 -25.55 12.72
C PRO A 260 3.02 -24.13 13.22
N LEU A 261 3.90 -23.61 14.08
CA LEU A 261 3.89 -22.20 14.46
C LEU A 261 4.99 -21.47 13.69
N LYS A 262 4.60 -20.63 12.73
CA LYS A 262 5.54 -19.75 12.02
C LYS A 262 6.10 -18.68 12.97
N ILE A 263 7.31 -18.20 12.69
CA ILE A 263 7.95 -17.12 13.46
C ILE A 263 7.07 -15.86 13.44
N ASN A 264 6.59 -15.48 12.25
CA ASN A 264 5.58 -14.44 12.08
C ASN A 264 4.29 -15.07 11.56
N MET A 265 3.18 -14.88 12.28
CA MET A 265 1.89 -15.32 11.80
C MET A 265 1.45 -14.45 10.61
N ALA A 266 1.02 -15.09 9.52
CA ALA A 266 0.44 -14.40 8.38
C ALA A 266 -0.82 -13.65 8.83
N GLY A 267 -0.81 -12.32 8.73
CA GLY A 267 -1.85 -11.44 9.29
C GLY A 267 -1.45 -10.68 10.55
N GLY A 268 -0.19 -10.78 11.00
CA GLY A 268 0.41 -9.78 11.89
C GLY A 268 0.40 -8.37 11.28
N VAL A 269 0.65 -7.36 12.11
CA VAL A 269 0.73 -5.94 11.72
C VAL A 269 1.49 -5.81 10.39
N SER A 270 0.77 -5.44 9.32
CA SER A 270 1.35 -5.35 7.98
C SER A 270 2.54 -4.39 8.00
N PRO A 271 3.64 -4.63 7.26
CA PRO A 271 4.72 -3.64 7.13
C PRO A 271 4.22 -2.24 6.75
N THR A 272 3.09 -2.18 6.04
CA THR A 272 2.39 -0.94 5.67
C THR A 272 1.83 -0.16 6.86
N PHE A 273 1.49 -0.84 7.95
CA PHE A 273 1.06 -0.22 9.21
C PHE A 273 2.24 0.51 9.87
N SER A 274 3.40 -0.14 9.95
CA SER A 274 4.62 0.46 10.51
C SER A 274 5.07 1.66 9.69
N SER A 275 5.04 1.57 8.36
CA SER A 275 5.39 2.70 7.50
C SER A 275 4.42 3.87 7.66
N SER A 276 3.12 3.60 7.76
CA SER A 276 2.11 4.65 7.93
C SER A 276 2.23 5.40 9.26
N ILE A 277 2.65 4.75 10.34
CA ILE A 277 2.94 5.41 11.62
C ILE A 277 4.14 6.35 11.49
N ILE A 278 5.18 5.95 10.76
CA ILE A 278 6.36 6.79 10.51
C ILE A 278 5.96 8.05 9.71
N PHE A 279 5.03 7.90 8.77
CA PHE A 279 4.58 9.00 7.92
C PHE A 279 3.55 9.93 8.56
N PHE A 280 2.84 9.50 9.60
CA PHE A 280 1.77 10.30 10.21
C PHE A 280 2.26 11.61 10.86
N PRO A 281 3.33 11.64 11.69
CA PRO A 281 3.81 12.88 12.29
C PRO A 281 4.35 13.90 11.29
N PRO A 282 5.17 13.54 10.28
CA PRO A 282 5.61 14.49 9.25
C PRO A 282 4.47 15.12 8.47
N THR A 283 3.39 14.38 8.18
CA THR A 283 2.22 14.92 7.47
C THR A 283 1.53 16.00 8.31
N LEU A 284 1.37 15.79 9.62
CA LEU A 284 0.80 16.80 10.51
C LEU A 284 1.77 17.97 10.76
N GLY A 285 3.05 17.67 10.96
CA GLY A 285 4.08 18.67 11.23
C GLY A 285 4.32 19.59 10.04
N GLY A 286 4.36 19.05 8.83
CA GLY A 286 4.52 19.83 7.59
C GLY A 286 3.30 20.69 7.25
N TRP A 287 2.11 20.35 7.74
CA TRP A 287 0.88 21.13 7.50
C TRP A 287 0.58 22.16 8.59
N VAL A 288 1.09 21.97 9.80
CA VAL A 288 0.83 22.86 10.95
C VAL A 288 2.00 23.83 11.22
N PHE A 289 3.23 23.48 10.83
CA PHE A 289 4.43 24.27 11.12
C PHE A 289 5.14 24.86 9.88
N GLN A 290 4.40 25.09 8.78
CA GLN A 290 4.86 25.91 7.65
C GLN A 290 4.00 27.17 7.51
#